data_AF-A0AAD6CYP4-F1
#
_entry.id   AF-A0AAD6CYP4-F1
#
_cell.length_a   1.000
_cell.length_b   1.000
_cell.length_c   1.000
_cell.angle_alpha   90.00
_cell.angle_beta   90.00
_cell.angle_gamma   90.00
#
_symmetry.space_group_name_H-M   'P 1'
#
loop_
_entity.id
_entity.type
_entity.pdbx_description
1 polymer ?
#
loop_
_entity_poly.entity_id
_entity_poly.type
_entity_poly.pdbx_seq_one_letter_code
_entity_poly.pdbx_strand_id
1 'polypeptide(L)'
;MFKPSPTMMARLRFTTKQVNGGYYKGTRTGSMGQFDKKGNYVIDWKKVRTYVVPDDLDEFDLTPFVSKKVEPKRDQYVKQITRNGRTVTVVDSLKGQDYINIWGDKNAEEVVARETAENQSQADPSRSSQ
;
A
#
# COMPACT_ATOMS: atom_id res chain seq x y z
N MET A 1 42.21 22.41 -4.50
CA MET A 1 40.98 21.73 -4.94
C MET A 1 41.25 21.08 -6.29
N PHE A 2 41.30 19.75 -6.35
CA PHE A 2 41.62 18.98 -7.56
C PHE A 2 40.46 19.08 -8.56
N LYS A 3 40.70 19.67 -9.73
CA LYS A 3 39.73 19.69 -10.83
C LYS A 3 39.99 18.46 -11.72
N PRO A 4 38.99 17.58 -11.94
CA PRO A 4 39.18 16.39 -12.76
C PRO A 4 39.58 16.75 -14.20
N SER A 5 40.35 15.86 -14.85
CA SER A 5 40.86 16.10 -16.21
C SER A 5 39.73 16.14 -17.25
N PRO A 6 39.89 16.88 -18.37
CA PRO A 6 38.89 17.00 -19.42
C PRO A 6 38.39 15.64 -19.96
N THR A 7 39.28 14.65 -20.04
CA THR A 7 38.98 13.28 -20.49
C THR A 7 38.04 12.55 -19.52
N MET A 8 38.16 12.80 -18.22
CA MET A 8 37.25 12.26 -17.21
C MET A 8 35.87 12.94 -17.24
N MET A 9 35.79 14.21 -17.66
CA MET A 9 34.52 14.92 -17.82
C MET A 9 33.76 14.48 -19.10
N ALA A 10 34.47 14.01 -20.12
CA ALA A 10 33.90 13.67 -21.43
C ALA A 10 32.99 12.42 -21.46
N ARG A 11 33.04 11.55 -20.43
CA ARG A 11 32.22 10.31 -20.37
C ARG A 11 31.16 10.31 -19.26
N LEU A 12 30.94 11.46 -18.61
CA LEU A 12 29.89 11.57 -17.60
C LEU A 12 28.52 11.67 -18.26
N ARG A 13 27.50 11.06 -17.65
CA ARG A 13 26.12 11.12 -18.16
C ARG A 13 25.60 12.55 -18.05
N PHE A 14 25.01 13.05 -19.14
CA PHE A 14 24.43 14.39 -19.14
C PHE A 14 23.34 14.56 -18.08
N THR A 15 23.43 15.67 -17.35
CA THR A 15 22.41 16.18 -16.44
C THR A 15 21.68 17.36 -17.09
N THR A 16 20.63 17.85 -16.44
CA THR A 16 19.80 18.94 -16.94
C THR A 16 20.54 20.28 -17.10
N LYS A 17 21.74 20.43 -16.53
CA LYS A 17 22.48 21.72 -16.49
C LYS A 17 23.77 21.73 -17.30
N GLN A 18 24.10 20.63 -17.97
CA GLN A 18 25.40 20.47 -18.64
C GLN A 18 25.41 20.88 -20.12
N VAL A 19 24.23 21.04 -20.73
CA VAL A 19 24.07 21.37 -22.16
C VAL A 19 23.13 22.57 -22.28
N ASN A 20 23.32 23.41 -23.30
CA ASN A 20 22.48 24.57 -23.58
C ASN A 20 21.15 24.16 -24.26
N GLY A 21 20.48 25.09 -24.93
CA GLY A 21 19.17 24.91 -25.57
C GLY A 21 19.04 23.62 -26.41
N GLY A 22 17.87 23.00 -26.34
CA GLY A 22 17.50 21.79 -27.08
C GLY A 22 17.64 20.49 -26.28
N TYR A 23 18.43 20.46 -25.20
CA TYR A 23 18.51 19.29 -24.33
C TYR A 23 17.52 19.38 -23.16
N TYR A 24 16.41 18.64 -23.25
CA TYR A 24 15.47 18.47 -22.14
C TYR A 24 15.61 17.08 -21.51
N LYS A 25 15.79 17.02 -20.19
CA LYS A 25 15.82 15.77 -19.42
C LYS A 25 14.86 15.87 -18.23
N GLY A 26 13.85 15.01 -18.21
CA GLY A 26 12.85 14.97 -17.14
C GLY A 26 13.41 14.42 -15.81
N THR A 27 12.70 14.71 -14.72
CA THR A 27 13.04 14.31 -13.33
C THR A 27 12.06 13.31 -12.72
N ARG A 28 11.31 12.58 -13.56
CA ARG A 28 10.28 11.58 -13.16
C ARG A 28 9.11 12.16 -12.35
N THR A 29 8.75 13.42 -12.60
CA THR A 29 7.52 14.03 -12.03
C THR A 29 6.24 13.37 -12.55
N GLY A 30 6.30 12.65 -13.68
CA GLY A 30 5.15 12.03 -14.34
C GLY A 30 4.43 12.99 -15.28
N SER A 31 3.60 12.47 -16.18
CA SER A 31 2.78 13.29 -17.07
C SER A 31 1.44 13.63 -16.42
N MET A 32 1.22 14.89 -16.10
CA MET A 32 -0.02 15.40 -15.47
C MET A 32 -1.05 15.88 -16.50
N GLY A 33 -0.85 15.59 -17.79
CA GLY A 33 -1.59 16.23 -18.87
C GLY A 33 -0.99 15.93 -20.24
N GLN A 34 -1.16 16.87 -21.18
CA GLN A 34 -0.69 16.76 -22.55
C GLN A 34 -0.37 18.13 -23.14
N PHE A 35 0.54 18.18 -24.13
CA PHE A 35 0.81 19.39 -24.89
C PHE A 35 -0.25 19.58 -25.99
N ASP A 36 -0.72 20.81 -26.17
CA ASP A 36 -1.56 21.17 -27.31
C ASP A 36 -0.71 21.31 -28.60
N LYS A 37 -1.37 21.46 -29.76
CA LYS A 37 -0.67 21.64 -31.04
C LYS A 37 0.15 22.94 -31.13
N LYS A 38 -0.10 23.90 -30.25
CA LYS A 38 0.56 25.21 -30.18
C LYS A 38 1.75 25.22 -29.20
N GLY A 39 1.99 24.12 -28.47
CA GLY A 39 3.05 23.99 -27.48
C GLY A 39 2.66 24.36 -26.04
N ASN A 40 1.39 24.68 -25.77
CA ASN A 40 0.89 24.91 -24.40
C ASN A 40 0.67 23.59 -23.67
N TYR A 41 0.83 23.57 -22.35
CA TYR A 41 0.54 22.38 -21.54
C TYR A 41 -0.87 22.45 -20.96
N VAL A 42 -1.69 21.43 -21.24
CA VAL A 42 -3.06 21.28 -20.72
C VAL A 42 -3.07 20.21 -19.63
N ILE A 43 -3.51 20.59 -18.43
CA ILE A 43 -3.54 19.71 -17.25
C ILE A 43 -4.76 18.79 -17.30
N ASP A 44 -4.55 17.49 -17.05
CA ASP A 44 -5.59 16.50 -16.83
C ASP A 44 -5.69 16.21 -15.32
N TRP A 45 -6.73 16.76 -14.68
CA TRP A 45 -6.94 16.64 -13.23
C TRP A 45 -7.09 15.20 -12.74
N LYS A 46 -7.45 14.25 -13.60
CA LYS A 46 -7.52 12.83 -13.23
C LYS A 46 -6.14 12.20 -13.00
N LYS A 47 -5.08 12.79 -13.56
CA LYS A 47 -3.69 12.32 -13.42
C LYS A 47 -2.92 13.06 -12.32
N VAL A 48 -3.49 14.14 -11.81
CA VAL A 48 -2.90 14.92 -10.72
C VAL A 48 -2.98 14.10 -9.43
N ARG A 49 -1.83 13.88 -8.79
CA ARG A 49 -1.75 13.15 -7.53
C ARG A 49 -2.25 14.03 -6.38
N THR A 50 -3.15 13.48 -5.58
CA THR A 50 -3.58 14.07 -4.31
C THR A 50 -3.09 13.21 -3.15
N TYR A 51 -2.78 13.84 -2.02
CA TYR A 51 -2.46 13.15 -0.77
C TYR A 51 -3.61 13.44 0.19
N VAL A 52 -4.49 12.47 0.38
CA VAL A 52 -5.70 12.62 1.20
C VAL A 52 -5.30 12.57 2.68
N VAL A 53 -5.64 13.61 3.42
CA VAL A 53 -5.47 13.68 4.87
C VAL A 53 -6.78 13.16 5.49
N PRO A 54 -6.74 12.22 6.46
CA PRO A 54 -7.93 11.80 7.18
C PRO A 54 -8.56 12.96 7.95
N ASP A 55 -9.89 12.90 8.10
CA ASP A 55 -10.62 13.82 8.98
C ASP A 55 -10.23 13.54 10.45
N ASP A 56 -10.28 14.57 11.30
CA ASP A 56 -10.01 14.52 12.74
C ASP A 56 -8.59 14.05 13.15
N LEU A 57 -7.59 14.27 12.30
CA LEU A 57 -6.20 13.90 12.58
C LEU A 57 -5.60 14.65 13.78
N ASP A 58 -6.11 15.84 14.09
CA ASP A 58 -5.71 16.68 15.22
C ASP A 58 -6.26 16.22 16.57
N GLU A 59 -7.40 15.51 16.55
CA GLU A 59 -8.00 14.90 17.74
C GLU A 59 -7.49 13.47 18.00
N PHE A 60 -6.68 12.91 17.10
CA PHE A 60 -6.24 11.52 17.17
C PHE A 60 -5.10 11.29 18.17
N ASP A 61 -5.33 10.40 19.14
CA ASP A 61 -4.39 10.13 20.24
C ASP A 61 -3.11 9.38 19.84
N LEU A 62 -3.07 8.72 18.67
CA LEU A 62 -1.90 7.93 18.28
C LEU A 62 -0.75 8.83 17.80
N THR A 63 0.35 8.79 18.56
CA THR A 63 1.59 9.50 18.23
C THR A 63 2.60 8.57 17.54
N PRO A 64 3.61 9.09 16.82
CA PRO A 64 4.63 8.26 16.18
C PRO A 64 5.56 7.51 17.16
N PHE A 65 5.41 7.70 18.47
CA PHE A 65 6.25 7.09 19.49
C PHE A 65 5.41 6.30 20.48
N VAL A 66 5.98 5.21 20.99
CA VAL A 66 5.39 4.39 22.06
C VAL A 66 6.21 4.56 23.33
N SER A 67 5.54 4.54 24.49
CA SER A 67 6.21 4.61 25.79
C SER A 67 7.15 3.42 26.00
N LYS A 68 8.38 3.69 26.48
CA LYS A 68 9.38 2.65 26.80
C LYS A 68 8.93 1.68 27.91
N LYS A 69 7.90 2.03 28.67
CA LYS A 69 7.31 1.14 29.69
C LYS A 69 6.50 0.00 29.07
N VAL A 70 6.06 0.16 27.83
CA VAL A 70 5.32 -0.87 27.10
C VAL A 70 6.34 -1.81 26.46
N GLU A 71 6.30 -3.08 26.84
CA GLU A 71 7.17 -4.09 26.25
C GLU A 71 6.72 -4.41 24.81
N PRO A 72 7.65 -4.55 23.85
CA PRO A 72 7.32 -4.94 22.49
C PRO A 72 6.66 -6.33 22.46
N LYS A 73 5.40 -6.39 22.00
CA LYS A 73 4.67 -7.65 21.86
C LYS A 73 5.21 -8.43 20.65
N ARG A 74 5.48 -9.73 20.86
CA ARG A 74 5.85 -10.65 19.77
C ARG A 74 4.62 -11.08 18.97
N ASP A 75 4.84 -11.45 17.71
CA ASP A 75 3.79 -11.94 16.83
C ASP A 75 3.12 -13.20 17.38
N GLN A 76 1.81 -13.28 17.18
CA GLN A 76 0.98 -14.43 17.58
C GLN A 76 1.09 -15.59 16.58
N TYR A 77 1.38 -15.28 15.32
CA TYR A 77 1.51 -16.27 14.25
C TYR A 77 2.94 -16.81 14.23
N VAL A 78 3.13 -17.99 14.84
CA VAL A 78 4.41 -18.69 14.85
C VAL A 78 4.24 -20.12 14.39
N LYS A 79 5.22 -20.60 13.63
CA LYS A 79 5.32 -21.98 13.17
C LYS A 79 6.62 -22.58 13.65
N GLN A 80 6.53 -23.78 14.20
CA GLN A 80 7.70 -24.58 14.51
C GLN A 80 8.14 -25.33 13.25
N ILE A 81 9.41 -25.13 12.86
CA ILE A 81 10.03 -25.87 11.75
C ILE A 81 11.23 -26.65 12.26
N THR A 82 11.40 -27.87 11.79
CA THR A 82 12.58 -28.67 12.09
C THR A 82 13.65 -28.36 11.05
N ARG A 83 14.76 -27.74 11.48
CA ARG A 83 15.92 -27.46 10.64
C ARG A 83 17.14 -28.14 11.25
N ASN A 84 17.78 -29.04 10.50
CA ASN A 84 18.98 -29.77 10.92
C ASN A 84 18.81 -30.48 12.28
N GLY A 85 17.66 -31.13 12.51
CA GLY A 85 17.37 -31.85 13.76
C GLY A 85 17.03 -30.98 14.97
N ARG A 86 16.93 -29.64 14.81
CA ARG A 86 16.49 -28.71 15.86
C ARG A 86 15.18 -28.04 15.49
N THR A 87 14.26 -27.94 16.45
CA THR A 87 13.00 -27.22 16.29
C THR A 87 13.23 -25.73 16.48
N VAL A 88 12.96 -24.92 15.46
CA VAL A 88 13.08 -23.45 15.50
C VAL A 88 11.69 -22.86 15.33
N THR A 89 11.36 -21.89 16.20
CA THR A 89 10.11 -21.10 16.07
C THR A 89 10.37 -19.96 15.10
N VAL A 90 9.62 -19.93 14.01
CA VAL A 90 9.69 -18.90 12.97
C VAL A 90 8.35 -18.17 12.92
N VAL A 91 8.38 -16.87 12.65
CA VAL A 91 7.16 -16.07 12.44
C VAL A 91 6.45 -16.59 11.20
N ASP A 92 5.17 -16.94 11.33
CA ASP A 92 4.29 -17.33 10.23
C ASP A 92 3.45 -16.12 9.79
N SER A 93 2.86 -16.19 8.61
CA SER A 93 1.97 -15.14 8.10
C SER A 93 0.51 -15.44 8.46
N LEU A 94 -0.30 -14.38 8.60
CA LEU A 94 -1.76 -14.51 8.73
C LEU A 94 -2.31 -15.26 7.51
N LYS A 95 -3.00 -16.39 7.74
CA LYS A 95 -3.62 -17.16 6.66
C LYS A 95 -5.02 -16.66 6.37
N GLY A 96 -5.53 -16.93 5.17
CA GLY A 96 -6.89 -16.57 4.79
C GLY A 96 -7.95 -17.14 5.74
N GLN A 97 -7.77 -18.37 6.24
CA GLN A 97 -8.69 -18.98 7.21
C GLN A 97 -8.66 -18.26 8.56
N ASP A 98 -7.49 -17.84 9.03
CA ASP A 98 -7.36 -17.09 10.28
C ASP A 98 -8.12 -15.75 10.18
N TYR A 99 -8.05 -15.09 9.02
CA TYR A 99 -8.82 -13.88 8.76
C TYR A 99 -10.33 -14.13 8.77
N ILE A 100 -10.80 -15.21 8.13
CA ILE A 100 -12.22 -15.56 8.10
C ILE A 100 -12.74 -15.79 9.52
N ASN A 101 -11.98 -16.50 10.36
CA ASN A 101 -12.35 -16.74 11.76
C ASN A 101 -12.41 -15.42 12.54
N ILE A 102 -11.37 -14.57 12.45
CA ILE A 102 -11.34 -13.26 13.11
C ILE A 102 -12.50 -12.38 12.64
N TRP A 103 -12.83 -12.41 11.35
CA TRP A 103 -13.92 -11.63 10.78
C TRP A 103 -15.27 -12.12 11.32
N GLY A 104 -15.50 -13.43 11.35
CA GLY A 104 -16.72 -14.02 11.92
C GLY A 104 -16.89 -13.68 13.39
N ASP A 105 -15.81 -13.76 14.17
CA ASP A 105 -15.83 -13.44 15.61
C ASP A 105 -16.16 -11.96 15.87
N LYS A 106 -15.63 -11.05 15.03
CA LYS A 106 -15.85 -9.60 15.18
C LYS A 106 -17.19 -9.11 14.64
N ASN A 107 -17.76 -9.79 13.65
CA ASN A 107 -18.98 -9.38 12.95
C ASN A 107 -20.11 -10.40 13.11
N ALA A 108 -20.23 -10.99 14.31
CA ALA A 108 -21.19 -12.06 14.58
C ALA A 108 -22.64 -11.68 14.22
N GLU A 109 -23.02 -10.42 14.44
CA GLU A 109 -24.36 -9.91 14.10
C GLU A 109 -24.66 -9.98 12.60
N GLU A 110 -23.69 -9.60 11.75
CA GLU A 110 -23.84 -9.68 10.29
C GLU A 110 -23.96 -11.13 9.82
N VAL A 111 -23.19 -12.04 10.45
CA VAL A 111 -23.23 -13.47 10.13
C VAL A 111 -24.59 -14.06 10.47
N VAL A 112 -25.11 -13.80 11.68
CA VAL A 112 -26.43 -14.30 12.11
C VAL A 112 -27.56 -13.73 11.25
N ALA A 113 -27.49 -12.43 10.90
CA ALA A 113 -28.47 -11.81 10.03
C ALA A 113 -28.50 -12.47 8.65
N ARG A 114 -27.32 -12.79 8.09
CA ARG A 114 -27.19 -13.49 6.83
C ARG A 114 -27.71 -14.93 6.90
N GLU A 115 -27.31 -15.70 7.92
CA GLU A 115 -27.78 -17.08 8.14
C GLU A 115 -29.30 -17.14 8.30
N THR A 116 -29.88 -16.18 9.03
CA THR A 116 -31.33 -16.07 9.18
C THR A 116 -32.01 -15.78 7.84
N ALA A 117 -31.47 -14.86 7.04
CA ALA A 117 -31.99 -14.56 5.70
C ALA A 117 -31.87 -15.76 4.74
N GLU A 118 -30.76 -16.49 4.78
CA GLU A 118 -30.55 -17.71 4.01
C GLU A 118 -31.55 -18.81 4.42
N ASN A 119 -31.72 -19.05 5.71
CA ASN A 119 -32.71 -20.00 6.24
C ASN A 119 -34.14 -19.61 5.87
N GLN A 120 -34.50 -18.33 5.96
CA GLN A 120 -35.81 -17.84 5.51
C GLN A 120 -36.01 -18.05 4.01
N SER A 121 -34.99 -17.81 3.20
CA SER A 121 -35.05 -18.02 1.75
C SER A 121 -35.16 -19.49 1.35
N GLN A 122 -34.57 -20.40 2.13
CA GLN A 122 -34.66 -21.86 1.93
C GLN A 122 -35.98 -22.43 2.44
N ALA A 123 -36.56 -21.83 3.48
CA ALA A 123 -37.84 -22.21 4.06
C ALA A 123 -39.05 -21.74 3.25
N ASP A 124 -38.84 -20.93 2.20
CA ASP A 124 -39.91 -20.40 1.35
C ASP A 124 -40.12 -21.34 0.12
N PRO A 125 -41.10 -22.25 0.15
CA PRO A 125 -41.26 -23.31 -0.86
C PRO A 125 -41.70 -22.79 -2.24
N SER A 126 -42.04 -21.50 -2.37
CA SER A 126 -42.45 -20.90 -3.66
C SER A 126 -41.28 -20.64 -4.62
N ARG A 127 -40.02 -20.75 -4.18
CA ARG A 127 -38.82 -20.50 -5.02
C ARG A 127 -38.22 -21.74 -5.67
N SER A 128 -38.60 -22.95 -5.27
CA SER A 128 -38.05 -24.22 -5.80
C SER A 128 -38.81 -24.79 -7.01
N SER A 129 -39.67 -24.00 -7.65
CA SER A 129 -40.52 -24.45 -8.77
C SER A 129 -40.51 -23.44 -9.93
N GLN A 130 -39.33 -23.13 -10.47
CA GLN A 130 -39.14 -22.63 -11.84
C GLN A 130 -37.82 -23.16 -12.41
#